data_AF-A0A0B7IIF5-F1
#
_entry.id   AF-A0A0B7IIF5-F1
#
_cell.length_a   1.000
_cell.length_b   1.000
_cell.length_c   1.000
_cell.angle_alpha   90.00
_cell.angle_beta   90.00
_cell.angle_gamma   90.00
#
_symmetry.space_group_name_H-M   'P 1'
#
loop_
_entity.id
_entity.type
_entity.pdbx_description
1 polymer ?
#
loop_
_entity_poly.entity_id
_entity_poly.type
_entity_poly.pdbx_seq_one_letter_code
_entity_poly.pdbx_strand_id
1 'polypeptide(L)'
;MVFLPILAAVIDSLFTDLQPTLNRQMQATKYGNALNYIFLTCEFSFADDAWVKTNFIIADTDNKLTSQKAWELLHERFSAEEIEEHRYFLRNRFEIGGLRKDTGKAEIIFHFEKEFSDLCHREQKQKISEYFLTALRVFAQKQKKINYNFELMLADFERIVKDWQK
;
A
#
# COMPACT_ATOMS: atom_id res chain seq x y z
N MET A 1 8.16 -19.69 14.66
CA MET A 1 7.13 -19.46 13.61
C MET A 1 5.92 -18.88 14.30
N VAL A 2 5.81 -17.55 14.38
CA VAL A 2 4.64 -16.88 14.97
C VAL A 2 3.60 -16.80 13.87
N PHE A 3 2.59 -17.67 13.92
CA PHE A 3 1.38 -17.47 13.14
C PHE A 3 0.62 -16.30 13.79
N LEU A 4 0.37 -15.24 13.03
CA LEU A 4 -0.49 -14.12 13.41
C LEU A 4 -1.89 -14.41 12.85
N PRO A 5 -2.74 -15.18 13.55
CA PRO A 5 -4.05 -15.59 13.04
C PRO A 5 -4.97 -14.42 12.69
N ILE A 6 -4.75 -13.26 13.32
CA ILE A 6 -5.51 -12.01 13.13
C ILE A 6 -5.29 -11.44 11.73
N LEU A 7 -4.04 -11.43 11.27
CA LEU A 7 -3.69 -10.96 9.94
C LEU A 7 -4.24 -11.89 8.84
N ALA A 8 -4.25 -13.20 9.08
CA ALA A 8 -4.75 -14.18 8.13
C ALA A 8 -6.23 -13.92 7.77
N ALA A 9 -7.09 -13.63 8.76
CA ALA A 9 -8.50 -13.36 8.50
C ALA A 9 -8.74 -12.08 7.68
N VAL A 10 -7.95 -11.02 7.91
CA VAL A 10 -8.05 -9.79 7.12
C VAL A 10 -7.54 -10.01 5.70
N ILE A 11 -6.41 -10.70 5.54
CA ILE A 11 -5.87 -11.11 4.24
C ILE A 11 -6.88 -11.95 3.47
N ASP A 12 -7.48 -12.95 4.12
CA ASP A 12 -8.52 -13.79 3.51
C ASP A 12 -9.68 -12.93 3.01
N SER A 13 -10.15 -11.97 3.82
CA SER A 13 -11.24 -11.06 3.43
C SER A 13 -10.88 -10.14 2.25
N LEU A 14 -9.60 -9.86 1.98
CA LEU A 14 -9.19 -9.14 0.77
C LEU A 14 -9.53 -9.95 -0.48
N PHE A 15 -9.28 -11.27 -0.45
CA PHE A 15 -9.46 -12.16 -1.58
C PHE A 15 -10.88 -12.72 -1.69
N THR A 16 -11.57 -12.94 -0.58
CA THR A 16 -12.93 -13.51 -0.57
C THR A 16 -14.03 -12.45 -0.69
N ASP A 17 -13.79 -11.23 -0.20
CA ASP A 17 -14.84 -10.21 -0.11
C ASP A 17 -14.53 -8.98 -0.97
N LEU A 18 -13.38 -8.32 -0.70
CA LEU A 18 -13.06 -7.04 -1.32
C LEU A 18 -12.77 -7.18 -2.82
N GLN A 19 -11.82 -8.04 -3.20
CA GLN A 19 -11.43 -8.23 -4.59
C GLN A 19 -12.59 -8.69 -5.48
N PRO A 20 -13.44 -9.68 -5.10
CA PRO A 20 -14.60 -10.05 -5.91
C PRO A 20 -15.62 -8.92 -6.06
N THR A 21 -15.78 -8.09 -5.02
CA THR A 21 -16.68 -6.92 -5.06
C THR A 21 -16.14 -5.84 -6.00
N LEU A 22 -14.85 -5.52 -5.92
CA LEU A 22 -14.18 -4.61 -6.86
C LEU A 22 -14.29 -5.12 -8.30
N ASN A 23 -13.95 -6.39 -8.56
CA ASN A 23 -14.01 -6.97 -9.90
C ASN A 23 -15.40 -6.91 -10.53
N ARG A 24 -16.44 -7.08 -9.72
CA ARG A 24 -17.84 -7.04 -10.18
C ARG A 24 -18.35 -5.63 -10.40
N GLN A 25 -17.99 -4.68 -9.55
CA GLN A 25 -18.57 -3.33 -9.54
C GLN A 25 -17.72 -2.27 -10.25
N MET A 26 -16.41 -2.53 -10.44
CA MET A 26 -15.43 -1.57 -10.97
C MET A 26 -14.77 -2.09 -12.25
N GLN A 27 -15.57 -2.41 -13.27
CA GLN A 27 -15.02 -2.80 -14.57
C GLN A 27 -14.31 -1.60 -15.22
N ALA A 28 -13.08 -1.81 -15.71
CA ALA A 28 -12.23 -0.76 -16.28
C ALA A 28 -12.91 0.08 -17.38
N THR A 29 -13.73 -0.56 -18.22
CA THR A 29 -14.49 0.06 -19.31
C THR A 29 -15.48 1.12 -18.83
N LYS A 30 -15.90 1.11 -17.55
CA LYS A 30 -16.73 2.15 -16.94
C LYS A 30 -16.00 3.49 -16.83
N TYR A 31 -14.67 3.46 -16.76
CA TYR A 31 -13.84 4.61 -16.44
C TYR A 31 -13.03 5.10 -17.63
N GLY A 32 -12.70 4.24 -18.60
CA GLY A 32 -11.98 4.63 -19.81
C GLY A 32 -11.31 3.44 -20.48
N ASN A 33 -10.36 3.72 -21.38
CA ASN A 33 -9.65 2.70 -22.17
C ASN A 33 -8.13 2.70 -21.97
N ALA A 34 -7.58 3.64 -21.19
CA ALA A 34 -6.15 3.76 -20.98
C ALA A 34 -5.58 2.85 -19.88
N LEU A 35 -6.45 2.29 -19.03
CA LEU A 35 -6.09 1.49 -17.86
C LEU A 35 -7.06 0.31 -17.74
N ASN A 36 -6.49 -0.89 -17.62
CA ASN A 36 -7.22 -2.16 -17.49
C ASN A 36 -7.18 -2.69 -16.07
N TYR A 37 -6.01 -2.63 -15.41
CA TYR A 37 -5.81 -3.18 -14.07
C TYR A 37 -4.83 -2.32 -13.26
N ILE A 38 -5.15 -2.14 -11.98
CA ILE A 38 -4.20 -1.69 -10.95
C ILE A 38 -4.03 -2.86 -9.98
N PHE A 39 -2.82 -3.41 -9.90
CA PHE A 39 -2.48 -4.38 -8.87
C PHE A 39 -2.16 -3.64 -7.57
N LEU A 40 -2.84 -4.01 -6.48
CA LEU A 40 -2.55 -3.53 -5.13
C LEU A 40 -1.87 -4.68 -4.37
N THR A 41 -0.54 -4.66 -4.34
CA THR A 41 0.28 -5.73 -3.76
C THR A 41 0.60 -5.38 -2.31
N CYS A 42 0.42 -6.31 -1.38
CA CYS A 42 0.73 -6.10 0.04
C CYS A 42 1.94 -6.94 0.45
N GLU A 43 2.97 -6.30 1.00
CA GLU A 43 4.21 -6.90 1.47
C GLU A 43 4.48 -6.51 2.93
N PHE A 44 5.21 -7.37 3.65
CA PHE A 44 5.70 -7.03 4.98
C PHE A 44 7.05 -6.34 4.89
N SER A 45 7.21 -5.26 5.65
CA SER A 45 8.44 -4.49 5.72
C SER A 45 9.46 -5.06 6.71
N PHE A 46 9.29 -6.29 7.17
CA PHE A 46 10.20 -6.90 8.13
C PHE A 46 10.49 -8.35 7.73
N ALA A 47 11.73 -8.76 8.01
CA ALA A 47 12.14 -10.15 8.01
C ALA A 47 12.78 -10.42 9.38
N ASP A 48 12.14 -11.30 10.15
CA ASP A 48 12.67 -11.83 11.41
C ASP A 48 13.29 -13.21 11.13
N ASP A 49 14.30 -13.27 10.25
CA ASP A 49 15.09 -14.48 10.04
C ASP A 49 16.42 -14.42 10.82
N ALA A 50 17.01 -15.58 11.11
CA ALA A 50 18.19 -15.68 11.96
C ALA A 50 19.45 -15.01 11.37
N TRP A 51 19.42 -14.59 10.10
CA TRP A 51 20.59 -14.12 9.34
C TRP A 51 20.42 -12.68 8.83
N VAL A 52 19.19 -12.16 8.75
CA VAL A 52 18.81 -10.89 8.17
C VAL A 52 17.78 -10.21 9.08
N LYS A 53 18.29 -9.44 10.04
CA LYS A 53 17.46 -8.43 10.71
C LYS A 53 17.39 -7.20 9.81
N THR A 54 16.20 -6.91 9.27
CA THR A 54 15.90 -5.65 8.57
C THR A 54 14.77 -4.93 9.30
N ASN A 55 15.12 -3.80 9.91
CA ASN A 55 14.16 -2.96 10.63
C ASN A 55 13.74 -1.82 9.72
N PHE A 56 12.86 -2.09 8.74
CA PHE A 56 12.28 -1.00 7.96
C PHE A 56 11.25 -0.25 8.79
N ILE A 57 11.50 1.04 8.95
CA ILE A 57 10.58 1.99 9.53
C ILE A 57 9.81 2.63 8.39
N ILE A 58 8.48 2.63 8.48
CA ILE A 58 7.65 3.30 7.48
C ILE A 58 7.73 4.81 7.71
N ALA A 59 8.07 5.52 6.63
CA ALA A 59 8.14 6.97 6.64
C ALA A 59 6.74 7.58 6.79
N ASP A 60 6.66 8.68 7.53
CA ASP A 60 5.46 9.50 7.66
C ASP A 60 5.34 10.47 6.46
N THR A 61 5.38 9.92 5.25
CA THR A 61 5.21 10.70 4.01
C THR A 61 4.69 9.85 2.86
N ASP A 62 3.78 10.44 2.08
CA ASP A 62 3.26 9.85 0.84
C ASP A 62 4.12 10.18 -0.39
N ASN A 63 5.13 11.04 -0.22
CA ASN A 63 6.05 11.41 -1.31
C ASN A 63 7.13 10.36 -1.48
N LYS A 64 7.62 10.21 -2.72
CA LYS A 64 8.73 9.29 -3.01
C LYS A 64 9.96 9.70 -2.20
N LEU A 65 10.41 8.82 -1.31
CA LEU A 65 11.69 8.96 -0.64
C LEU A 65 12.89 8.76 -1.57
N THR A 66 13.84 9.67 -1.47
CA THR A 66 15.20 9.50 -1.99
C THR A 66 16.10 8.97 -0.87
N SER A 67 17.21 8.31 -1.22
CA SER A 67 18.17 7.80 -0.22
C SER A 67 18.70 8.90 0.71
N GLN A 68 18.95 10.10 0.17
CA GLN A 68 19.36 11.25 0.96
C GLN A 68 18.28 11.68 1.96
N LYS A 69 17.03 11.83 1.50
CA LYS A 69 15.94 12.25 2.39
C LYS A 69 15.61 11.17 3.43
N ALA A 70 15.79 9.90 3.09
CA ALA A 70 15.64 8.79 4.03
C ALA A 70 16.66 8.91 5.16
N TRP A 71 17.91 9.17 4.80
CA TRP A 71 19.00 9.38 5.75
C TRP A 71 18.73 10.57 6.67
N GLU A 72 18.37 11.72 6.09
CA GLU A 72 18.02 12.94 6.85
C GLU A 72 16.90 12.66 7.87
N LEU A 73 15.80 12.04 7.45
CA LEU A 73 14.65 11.73 8.31
C LEU A 73 14.96 10.69 9.39
N LEU A 74 15.86 9.74 9.14
CA LEU A 74 16.30 8.79 10.18
C LEU A 74 17.11 9.52 11.26
N HIS A 75 18.01 10.41 10.85
CA HIS A 75 18.84 11.19 11.78
C HIS A 75 18.09 12.23 12.60
N GLU A 76 16.86 12.60 12.22
CA GLU A 76 15.98 13.40 13.07
C GLU A 76 15.49 12.63 14.30
N ARG A 77 15.48 11.29 14.26
CA ARG A 77 14.87 10.43 15.28
C ARG A 77 15.85 9.50 16.00
N PHE A 78 16.97 9.18 15.36
CA PHE A 78 17.95 8.21 15.86
C PHE A 78 19.38 8.73 15.68
N SER A 79 20.28 8.36 16.59
CA SER A 79 21.71 8.59 16.45
C SER A 79 22.32 7.73 15.33
N ALA A 80 23.51 8.10 14.87
CA ALA A 80 24.23 7.30 13.86
C ALA A 80 24.54 5.90 14.39
N GLU A 81 24.93 5.81 15.66
CA GLU A 81 25.24 4.57 16.36
C GLU A 81 24.02 3.65 16.44
N GLU A 82 22.85 4.18 16.81
CA GLU A 82 21.60 3.39 16.85
C GLU A 82 21.19 2.90 15.46
N ILE A 83 21.33 3.75 14.42
CA ILE A 83 21.00 3.37 13.04
C ILE A 83 21.91 2.24 12.57
N GLU A 84 23.21 2.30 12.88
CA GLU A 84 24.18 1.26 12.50
C GLU A 84 23.96 -0.04 13.29
N GLU A 85 23.80 0.05 14.62
CA GLU A 85 23.60 -1.10 15.50
C GLU A 85 22.31 -1.85 15.17
N HIS A 86 21.21 -1.12 14.96
CA HIS A 86 19.91 -1.71 14.71
C HIS A 86 19.58 -1.84 13.23
N ARG A 87 20.45 -1.36 12.33
CA ARG A 87 20.26 -1.38 10.87
C ARG A 87 18.88 -0.84 10.48
N TYR A 88 18.58 0.37 10.94
CA TYR A 88 17.33 1.05 10.58
C TYR A 88 17.36 1.53 9.14
N PHE A 89 16.27 1.27 8.43
CA PHE A 89 16.06 1.76 7.08
C PHE A 89 14.69 2.43 6.98
N LEU A 90 14.61 3.57 6.30
CA LEU A 90 13.32 4.21 6.04
C LEU A 90 12.77 3.75 4.69
N ARG A 91 11.47 3.47 4.62
CA ARG A 91 10.78 3.14 3.36
C ARG A 91 9.43 3.84 3.28
N ASN A 92 8.96 4.11 2.06
CA ASN A 92 7.61 4.62 1.84
C ASN A 92 6.57 3.57 2.27
N ARG A 93 5.40 4.03 2.70
CA ARG A 93 4.21 3.16 2.90
C ARG A 93 3.85 2.42 1.62
N PHE A 94 4.02 3.06 0.47
CA PHE A 94 3.72 2.47 -0.83
C PHE A 94 4.66 2.94 -1.94
N GLU A 95 4.77 2.12 -2.97
CA GLU A 95 5.53 2.38 -4.18
C GLU A 95 4.60 2.31 -5.39
N ILE A 96 4.61 3.37 -6.21
CA ILE A 96 3.80 3.43 -7.42
C ILE A 96 4.66 3.05 -8.62
N GLY A 97 4.33 1.92 -9.24
CA GLY A 97 4.90 1.47 -10.50
C GLY A 97 4.44 2.31 -11.69
N GLY A 98 5.12 2.12 -12.84
CA GLY A 98 4.74 2.78 -14.09
C GLY A 98 3.48 2.17 -14.71
N LEU A 99 2.70 2.98 -15.42
CA LEU A 99 1.62 2.50 -16.28
C LEU A 99 2.20 1.94 -17.58
N ARG A 100 2.01 0.64 -17.81
CA ARG A 100 2.36 -0.03 -19.05
C ARG A 100 1.33 0.30 -20.13
N LYS A 101 1.70 1.10 -21.13
CA LYS A 101 0.79 1.62 -22.17
C LYS A 101 0.24 0.55 -23.12
N ASP A 102 1.00 -0.51 -23.35
CA ASP A 102 0.64 -1.64 -24.21
C ASP A 102 -0.45 -2.52 -23.59
N THR A 103 -0.45 -2.66 -22.26
CA THR A 103 -1.34 -3.58 -21.52
C THR A 103 -2.35 -2.87 -20.63
N GLY A 104 -2.20 -1.56 -20.40
CA GLY A 104 -3.01 -0.80 -19.44
C GLY A 104 -2.83 -1.28 -18.01
N LYS A 105 -1.68 -1.86 -17.65
CA LYS A 105 -1.41 -2.41 -16.31
C LYS A 105 -0.58 -1.43 -15.48
N ALA A 106 -0.96 -1.24 -14.23
CA ALA A 106 -0.18 -0.55 -13.22
C ALA A 106 -0.11 -1.38 -11.94
N GLU A 107 0.88 -1.10 -11.10
CA GLU A 107 1.06 -1.77 -9.81
C GLU A 107 1.36 -0.72 -8.74
N ILE A 108 0.81 -0.95 -7.55
CA ILE A 108 1.11 -0.23 -6.33
C ILE A 108 1.44 -1.27 -5.26
N ILE A 109 2.65 -1.20 -4.72
CA ILE A 109 3.12 -2.10 -3.67
C ILE A 109 3.01 -1.38 -2.33
N PHE A 110 2.40 -2.00 -1.33
CA PHE A 110 2.23 -1.50 0.02
C PHE A 110 3.11 -2.28 0.98
N HIS A 111 3.78 -1.58 1.88
CA HIS A 111 4.63 -2.16 2.90
C HIS A 111 3.96 -2.03 4.27
N PHE A 112 3.77 -3.12 4.99
CA PHE A 112 3.19 -3.16 6.34
C PHE A 112 4.23 -3.53 7.39
N GLU A 113 4.32 -2.72 8.43
CA GLU A 113 5.13 -2.97 9.62
C GLU A 113 4.54 -4.07 10.50
N LYS A 114 5.35 -4.57 11.45
CA LYS A 114 4.93 -5.65 12.36
C LYS A 114 3.75 -5.22 13.23
N GLU A 115 3.80 -3.98 13.72
CA GLU A 115 2.81 -3.34 14.58
C GLU A 115 1.42 -3.29 13.92
N PHE A 116 1.35 -3.31 12.58
CA PHE A 116 0.08 -3.42 11.87
C PHE A 116 -0.66 -4.71 12.22
N SER A 117 0.08 -5.80 12.46
CA SER A 117 -0.50 -7.10 12.80
C SER A 117 -1.05 -7.17 14.22
N ASP A 118 -0.66 -6.23 15.08
CA ASP A 118 -1.13 -6.13 16.47
C ASP A 118 -2.48 -5.41 16.56
N LEU A 119 -2.90 -4.71 15.50
CA LEU A 119 -4.19 -4.05 15.41
C LEU A 119 -5.34 -5.06 15.32
N CYS A 120 -6.53 -4.69 15.80
CA CYS A 120 -7.71 -5.55 15.60
C CYS A 120 -8.16 -5.56 14.12
N HIS A 121 -8.95 -6.56 13.70
CA HIS A 121 -9.38 -6.69 12.30
C HIS A 121 -10.03 -5.41 11.74
N ARG A 122 -10.84 -4.72 12.56
CA ARG A 122 -11.49 -3.47 12.15
C ARG A 122 -10.48 -2.38 11.84
N GLU A 123 -9.50 -2.19 12.71
CA GLU A 123 -8.42 -1.20 12.54
C GLU A 123 -7.54 -1.54 11.35
N GLN A 124 -7.20 -2.81 11.15
CA GLN A 124 -6.44 -3.28 9.99
C GLN A 124 -7.19 -2.96 8.69
N LYS A 125 -8.49 -3.29 8.58
CA LYS A 125 -9.33 -2.97 7.42
C LYS A 125 -9.40 -1.46 7.17
N GLN A 126 -9.57 -0.67 8.23
CA GLN A 126 -9.59 0.78 8.13
C GLN A 126 -8.27 1.31 7.56
N LYS A 127 -7.13 0.88 8.14
CA LYS A 127 -5.79 1.31 7.70
C LYS A 127 -5.47 0.88 6.27
N ILE A 128 -5.77 -0.35 5.88
CA ILE A 128 -5.62 -0.81 4.49
C ILE A 128 -6.42 0.09 3.55
N SER A 129 -7.66 0.39 3.89
CA SER A 129 -8.53 1.23 3.07
C SER A 129 -8.00 2.66 2.94
N GLU A 130 -7.53 3.24 4.04
CA GLU A 130 -6.87 4.56 4.06
C GLU A 130 -5.64 4.56 3.14
N TYR A 131 -4.76 3.57 3.28
CA TYR A 131 -3.54 3.45 2.47
C TYR A 131 -3.85 3.27 0.99
N PHE A 132 -4.77 2.37 0.65
CA PHE A 132 -5.19 2.13 -0.73
C PHE A 132 -5.76 3.39 -1.38
N LEU A 133 -6.66 4.10 -0.69
CA LEU A 133 -7.25 5.34 -1.19
C LEU A 133 -6.20 6.44 -1.40
N THR A 134 -5.29 6.62 -0.44
CA THR A 134 -4.21 7.61 -0.55
C THR A 134 -3.32 7.30 -1.75
N ALA A 135 -2.86 6.06 -1.90
CA ALA A 135 -2.00 5.69 -3.02
C ALA A 135 -2.70 5.80 -4.38
N LEU A 136 -3.98 5.42 -4.47
CA LEU A 136 -4.78 5.58 -5.69
C LEU A 136 -4.99 7.04 -6.06
N ARG A 137 -5.17 7.95 -5.09
CA ARG A 137 -5.23 9.40 -5.33
C ARG A 137 -3.92 9.93 -5.88
N VAL A 138 -2.78 9.52 -5.31
CA VAL A 138 -1.46 9.88 -5.83
C VAL A 138 -1.24 9.32 -7.24
N PHE A 139 -1.66 8.08 -7.50
CA PHE A 139 -1.59 7.47 -8.83
C PHE A 139 -2.43 8.26 -9.85
N ALA A 140 -3.68 8.58 -9.52
CA ALA A 140 -4.57 9.38 -10.37
C ALA A 140 -3.97 10.74 -10.72
N GLN A 141 -3.38 11.44 -9.75
CA GLN A 141 -2.70 12.72 -9.99
C GLN A 141 -1.50 12.57 -10.94
N LYS A 142 -0.70 11.51 -10.78
CA LYS A 142 0.44 11.22 -11.67
C LYS A 142 -0.01 10.87 -13.09
N GLN A 143 -1.16 10.22 -13.24
CA GLN A 143 -1.70 9.77 -14.51
C GLN A 143 -2.79 10.68 -15.11
N LYS A 144 -2.98 11.89 -14.58
CA LYS A 144 -4.07 12.83 -14.95
C LYS A 144 -4.23 13.16 -16.44
N LYS A 145 -3.25 12.83 -17.27
CA LYS A 145 -3.25 13.08 -18.73
C LYS A 145 -3.81 11.93 -19.55
N ILE A 146 -4.05 10.76 -18.96
CA ILE A 146 -4.61 9.62 -19.70
C ILE A 146 -6.14 9.74 -19.79
N ASN A 147 -6.73 9.16 -20.84
CA ASN A 147 -8.18 9.13 -21.01
C ASN A 147 -8.82 8.11 -20.04
N TYR A 148 -9.04 8.56 -18.81
CA TYR A 148 -9.60 7.74 -17.74
C TYR A 148 -10.27 8.63 -16.67
N ASN A 149 -11.50 8.30 -16.29
CA ASN A 149 -12.28 9.00 -15.27
C ASN A 149 -11.86 8.54 -13.86
N PHE A 150 -10.75 9.10 -13.38
CA PHE A 150 -10.22 8.81 -12.05
C PHE A 150 -11.15 9.27 -10.93
N GLU A 151 -11.90 10.36 -11.11
CA GLU A 151 -12.82 10.86 -10.08
C GLU A 151 -13.92 9.83 -9.79
N LEU A 152 -14.55 9.28 -10.83
CA LEU A 152 -15.56 8.24 -10.68
C LEU A 152 -14.96 6.94 -10.14
N MET A 153 -13.78 6.54 -10.61
CA MET A 153 -13.09 5.33 -10.13
C MET A 153 -12.78 5.42 -8.63
N LEU A 154 -12.25 6.56 -8.16
CA LEU A 154 -11.94 6.79 -6.76
C LEU A 154 -13.21 6.82 -5.90
N ALA A 155 -14.29 7.44 -6.37
CA ALA A 155 -15.56 7.48 -5.66
C ALA A 155 -16.19 6.08 -5.49
N ASP A 156 -16.18 5.28 -6.54
CA ASP A 156 -16.64 3.88 -6.49
C ASP A 156 -15.78 3.05 -5.54
N PHE A 157 -14.46 3.18 -5.63
CA PHE A 157 -13.52 2.49 -4.76
C PHE A 157 -13.78 2.84 -3.29
N GLU A 158 -13.87 4.14 -2.98
CA GLU A 158 -14.12 4.65 -1.62
C GLU A 158 -15.41 4.09 -1.04
N ARG A 159 -16.48 4.02 -1.83
CA ARG A 159 -17.74 3.42 -1.39
C ARG A 159 -17.57 1.93 -1.09
N ILE A 160 -16.92 1.17 -1.97
CA ILE A 160 -16.73 -0.28 -1.80
C ILE A 160 -15.88 -0.60 -0.59
N VAL A 161 -14.77 0.12 -0.36
CA VAL A 161 -13.92 -0.13 0.80
C VAL A 161 -14.60 0.28 2.12
N LYS A 162 -15.43 1.33 2.12
CA LYS A 162 -16.25 1.69 3.29
C LYS A 162 -17.27 0.61 3.63
N ASP A 163 -17.84 -0.07 2.63
CA ASP A 163 -18.74 -1.20 2.86
C ASP A 163 -17.99 -2.43 3.38
N TRP A 164 -16.78 -2.71 2.88
CA TRP A 164 -15.94 -3.82 3.34
C TRP A 164 -15.42 -3.67 4.79
N GLN A 165 -15.30 -2.44 5.27
CA GLN A 165 -14.91 -2.12 6.66
C GLN A 165 -15.99 -2.47 7.70
N LYS A 166 -17.25 -2.61 7.27
CA LYS A 166 -18.37 -2.97 8.14
C LYS A 166 -18.26 -4.43 8.59
#